data_AF-E2AS62-F1
#
_entry.id   AF-E2AS62-F1
#
_cell.length_a   1.000
_cell.length_b   1.000
_cell.length_c   1.000
_cell.angle_alpha   90.00
_cell.angle_beta   90.00
_cell.angle_gamma   90.00
#
_symmetry.space_group_name_H-M   'P 1'
#
loop_
_entity.id
_entity.type
_entity.pdbx_description
1 polymer ?
#
loop_
_entity_poly.entity_id
_entity_poly.type
_entity_poly.pdbx_seq_one_letter_code
_entity_poly.pdbx_strand_id
1 'polypeptide(L)' 'NFLEESLPELLEDVPLATRNAMWFMHDGAPAHFSRIAREFLTATYGDRWIGRGGSHLWPARSPDLNPLDYFLWGYLK' A
#
# COMPACT_ATOMS: atom_id res chain seq x y z
N ASN A 1 6.40 11.09 -9.21
CA ASN A 1 5.26 10.49 -8.48
C ASN A 1 5.68 9.10 -8.00
N PHE A 2 5.80 8.83 -6.69
CA PHE A 2 6.38 7.58 -6.19
C PHE A 2 5.65 6.31 -6.69
N LEU A 3 4.32 6.30 -6.68
CA LEU A 3 3.53 5.12 -7.05
C LEU A 3 3.65 4.77 -8.54
N GLU A 4 3.80 5.78 -9.39
CA GLU A 4 3.85 5.64 -10.85
C GLU A 4 5.27 5.43 -11.38
N GLU A 5 6.25 6.10 -10.80
CA GLU A 5 7.61 6.17 -11.35
C GLU A 5 8.60 5.29 -10.58
N SER A 6 8.49 5.24 -9.24
CA SER A 6 9.52 4.59 -8.40
C SER A 6 9.13 3.18 -7.98
N LEU A 7 7.86 2.95 -7.62
CA LEU A 7 7.38 1.64 -7.17
C LEU A 7 7.58 0.53 -8.23
N PRO A 8 7.37 0.75 -9.55
CA PRO A 8 7.61 -0.29 -10.54
C PRO A 8 9.07 -0.74 -10.63
N GLU A 9 10.02 0.20 -10.49
CA GLU A 9 11.46 -0.08 -10.49
C GLU A 9 11.84 -0.93 -9.26
N LEU A 10 11.32 -0.59 -8.08
CA LEU A 10 11.55 -1.36 -6.84
C LEU A 10 10.99 -2.79 -6.90
N LEU A 11 10.08 -3.07 -7.83
CA LEU A 11 9.46 -4.39 -8.01
C LEU A 11 9.97 -5.10 -9.27
N GLU A 12 11.07 -4.64 -9.89
CA GLU A 12 11.56 -5.20 -11.16
C GLU A 12 11.92 -6.69 -11.07
N ASP A 13 12.52 -7.09 -9.95
CA ASP A 13 12.92 -8.47 -9.68
C ASP A 13 11.74 -9.38 -9.26
N VAL A 14 10.55 -8.81 -9.05
CA VAL A 14 9.36 -9.58 -8.70
C VAL A 14 8.71 -10.14 -9.97
N PRO A 15 8.50 -11.47 -10.06
CA PRO A 15 7.86 -12.08 -11.21
C PRO A 15 6.54 -11.40 -11.57
N LEU A 16 6.30 -11.20 -12.87
CA LEU A 16 5.12 -10.48 -13.36
C LEU A 16 3.81 -11.10 -12.87
N ALA A 17 3.73 -12.42 -12.82
CA ALA A 17 2.56 -13.14 -12.28
C ALA A 17 2.29 -12.77 -10.82
N THR A 18 3.33 -12.62 -10.01
CA THR A 18 3.22 -12.19 -8.61
C THR A 18 2.78 -10.74 -8.51
N ARG A 19 3.35 -9.83 -9.31
CA ARG A 19 2.94 -8.41 -9.34
C ARG A 19 1.47 -8.22 -9.70
N ASN A 20 0.98 -8.97 -10.70
CA ASN A 20 -0.42 -8.90 -11.13
C ASN A 20 -1.42 -9.39 -10.05
N ALA A 21 -0.98 -10.29 -9.17
CA ALA A 21 -1.78 -10.84 -8.08
C ALA A 21 -1.53 -10.17 -6.71
N MET A 22 -0.61 -9.20 -6.65
CA MET A 22 -0.18 -8.57 -5.41
C MET A 22 -1.30 -7.74 -4.77
N TRP A 23 -1.26 -7.68 -3.44
CA TRP A 23 -2.07 -6.76 -2.65
C TRP A 23 -1.23 -5.56 -2.23
N PHE A 24 -1.80 -4.36 -2.35
CA PHE A 24 -1.20 -3.15 -1.82
C PHE A 24 -1.80 -2.81 -0.46
N MET A 25 -0.98 -2.40 0.51
CA MET A 25 -1.46 -2.01 1.83
C MET A 25 -0.71 -0.76 2.27
N HIS A 26 -1.45 0.24 2.75
CA HIS A 26 -0.87 1.41 3.38
C HIS A 26 -1.74 1.88 4.54
N ASP A 27 -1.12 2.60 5.49
CA ASP A 27 -1.82 3.12 6.65
C ASP A 27 -2.78 4.28 6.28
N GLY A 28 -3.71 4.57 7.17
CA GLY A 28 -4.68 5.65 6.97
C GLY A 28 -4.14 7.07 7.16
N ALA A 29 -2.81 7.28 7.12
CA ALA A 29 -2.20 8.58 7.35
C ALA A 29 -2.75 9.64 6.38
N PRO A 30 -2.99 10.89 6.85
CA PRO A 30 -3.56 11.94 6.00
C PRO A 30 -2.78 12.18 4.69
N ALA A 31 -1.46 12.03 4.72
CA ALA A 31 -0.59 12.15 3.54
C ALA A 31 -0.92 11.12 2.45
N HIS A 32 -1.46 9.97 2.82
CA HIS A 32 -1.80 8.86 1.91
C HIS A 32 -3.28 8.87 1.48
N PHE A 33 -4.06 9.90 1.85
CA PHE A 33 -5.49 10.00 1.53
C PHE A 33 -5.79 10.86 0.29
N SER A 34 -4.81 11.13 -0.56
CA SER A 34 -5.03 11.92 -1.77
C SER A 34 -5.99 11.19 -2.73
N ARG A 35 -6.78 11.96 -3.50
CA ARG A 35 -7.66 11.36 -4.52
C ARG A 35 -6.86 10.67 -5.62
N ILE A 36 -5.78 11.30 -6.08
CA ILE A 36 -4.91 10.81 -7.15
C ILE A 36 -4.32 9.44 -6.78
N ALA A 37 -3.81 9.28 -5.54
CA ALA A 37 -3.29 7.99 -5.09
C ALA A 37 -4.37 6.90 -5.09
N ARG A 38 -5.59 7.21 -4.63
CA ARG A 38 -6.70 6.23 -4.59
C ARG A 38 -7.18 5.82 -5.98
N GLU A 39 -7.25 6.77 -6.91
CA GLU A 39 -7.59 6.49 -8.31
C GLU A 39 -6.53 5.58 -8.95
N PHE A 40 -5.25 5.87 -8.72
CA PHE A 40 -4.15 5.02 -9.17
C PHE A 40 -4.22 3.62 -8.57
N LEU A 41 -4.34 3.50 -7.24
CA LEU A 41 -4.40 2.21 -6.57
C LEU A 41 -5.60 1.37 -7.02
N THR A 42 -6.76 2.01 -7.25
CA THR A 42 -7.95 1.33 -7.79
C THR A 42 -7.73 0.86 -9.22
N ALA A 43 -7.08 1.66 -10.07
CA ALA A 43 -6.78 1.28 -11.45
C ALA A 43 -5.75 0.13 -11.54
N THR A 44 -4.74 0.15 -10.68
CA THR A 44 -3.62 -0.81 -10.72
C THR A 44 -3.92 -2.11 -9.97
N TYR A 45 -4.54 -2.02 -8.78
CA TYR A 45 -4.76 -3.16 -7.89
C TYR A 45 -6.23 -3.60 -7.82
N GLY A 46 -7.18 -2.82 -8.34
CA GLY A 46 -8.61 -3.13 -8.27
C GLY A 46 -9.08 -3.19 -6.82
N ASP A 47 -9.68 -4.32 -6.42
CA ASP A 47 -10.07 -4.58 -5.03
C ASP A 47 -8.93 -5.07 -4.14
N ARG A 48 -7.73 -5.28 -4.69
CA ARG A 48 -6.56 -5.80 -3.96
C ARG A 48 -5.73 -4.70 -3.33
N TRP A 49 -6.37 -3.70 -2.73
CA TRP A 49 -5.65 -2.76 -1.88
C TRP A 49 -6.42 -2.40 -0.62
N ILE A 50 -5.67 -2.23 0.46
CA ILE A 50 -6.20 -1.90 1.79
C ILE A 50 -5.66 -0.53 2.19
N GLY A 51 -6.57 0.36 2.56
CA GLY A 51 -6.22 1.71 2.91
C GLY A 51 -7.44 2.57 3.19
N ARG A 52 -7.22 3.83 3.52
CA ARG A 52 -8.32 4.76 3.80
C ARG A 52 -9.03 5.15 2.51
N GLY A 53 -10.33 4.83 2.41
CA GLY A 53 -11.17 5.18 1.27
C GLY A 53 -11.09 4.23 0.07
N GLY A 54 -10.51 3.05 0.24
CA GLY A 54 -10.65 1.91 -0.69
C GLY A 54 -11.82 1.00 -0.34
N SER A 55 -12.01 -0.07 -1.13
CA SER A 55 -13.04 -1.09 -0.85
C SER A 55 -12.74 -1.87 0.44
N HIS A 56 -11.46 -2.06 0.76
CA HIS A 56 -11.00 -2.63 2.02
C HIS A 56 -10.46 -1.52 2.93
N LEU A 57 -11.24 -1.15 3.95
CA LEU A 57 -10.91 -0.06 4.86
C LEU A 57 -9.88 -0.48 5.91
N TRP A 58 -8.82 0.33 6.05
CA TRP A 58 -7.91 0.23 7.19
C TRP A 58 -8.54 0.82 8.47
N PRO A 59 -8.58 0.10 9.60
CA PRO A 59 -9.10 0.64 10.84
C PRO A 59 -8.22 1.76 11.39
N ALA A 60 -8.84 2.80 11.94
CA ALA A 60 -8.12 3.97 12.44
C ALA A 60 -7.35 3.62 13.73
N ARG A 61 -6.09 4.07 13.81
CA ARG A 61 -5.20 3.90 14.98
C ARG A 61 -4.89 2.43 15.30
N SER A 62 -4.67 1.61 14.27
CA SER A 62 -4.28 0.20 14.40
C SER A 62 -2.86 -0.05 13.88
N PRO A 63 -1.81 0.44 14.56
CA PRO A 63 -0.42 0.17 14.19
C PRO A 63 -0.05 -1.31 14.39
N ASP A 64 -0.78 -2.02 15.25
CA ASP A 64 -0.66 -3.47 15.48
C ASP A 64 -0.97 -4.31 14.23
N LEU A 65 -1.79 -3.78 13.32
CA LEU A 65 -2.15 -4.47 12.09
C LEU A 65 -1.16 -4.20 10.95
N ASN A 66 -0.35 -3.16 11.06
CA ASN A 66 0.67 -2.85 10.05
C ASN A 66 1.97 -3.59 10.41
N PRO A 67 2.44 -4.56 9.62
CA PRO A 67 3.67 -5.30 9.91
C PRO A 67 4.91 -4.38 10.05
N LEU A 68 4.92 -3.25 9.34
CA LEU A 68 6.01 -2.28 9.45
C LEU A 68 6.03 -1.62 10.84
N ASP A 69 4.87 -1.16 11.32
CA ASP A 69 4.73 -0.51 12.63
C ASP A 69 4.81 -1.49 13.79
N TYR A 70 4.24 -2.69 13.65
CA TYR A 70 4.24 -3.71 14.68
C TYR A 70 5.61 -4.36 14.89
N PHE A 71 6.34 -4.65 13.81
CA PHE A 71 7.58 -5.43 13.87
C PHE A 71 8.80 -4.65 13.37
N LEU A 72 8.80 -4.24 12.10
CA LEU A 72 10.02 -3.74 11.45
C LEU A 72 10.60 -2.51 12.16
N TRP A 73 9.79 -1.49 12.41
CA TRP A 73 10.26 -0.24 13.03
C TRP A 73 10.64 -0.41 14.50
N GLY A 74 10.10 -1.43 15.18
CA GLY A 74 10.52 -1.81 16.53
C GLY A 74 11.89 -2.50 16.52
N TYR A 75 12.13 -3.35 15.53
CA TYR A 75 13.38 -4.09 15.36
C TYR A 75 14.55 -3.21 14.87
N LEU A 76 14.27 -2.22 14.02
CA LEU A 76 15.30 -1.33 13.45
C LEU A 76 15.82 -0.24 14.42
N LYS A 77 15.24 -0.13 15.62
CA LYS A 77 15.72 0.79 16.68
C LYS A 77 16.93 0.22 17.39
#